data_AF-A0A067D899-F1
#
_entry.id   AF-A0A067D899-F1
#
_cell.length_a   1.000
_cell.length_b   1.000
_cell.length_c   1.000
_cell.angle_alpha   90.00
_cell.angle_beta   90.00
_cell.angle_gamma   90.00
#
_symmetry.space_group_name_H-M   'P 1'
#
loop_
_entity.id
_entity.type
_entity.pdbx_description
1 polymer ?
#
loop_
_entity_poly.entity_id
_entity_poly.type
_entity_poly.pdbx_seq_one_letter_code
_entity_poly.pdbx_strand_id
1 'polypeptide(L)'
;MAKKLVQYSVVDAFTDSAFKGNPAAVCLLEEDRDEEWLQAVASEFNISQTCYLTRLTAADSPNPRFRLRWFTPVAEVSFSFYNYKLWMKLFGSVLELDDLSFFMGF
;
A
#
# COMPACT_ATOMS: atom_id res chain seq x y z
N MET A 1 13.62 12.97 -19.64
CA MET A 1 12.76 11.83 -19.33
C MET A 1 11.43 12.35 -18.79
N ALA A 2 10.30 11.78 -19.20
CA ALA A 2 9.00 12.15 -18.65
C ALA A 2 8.92 11.68 -17.19
N LYS A 3 8.47 12.55 -16.28
CA LYS A 3 8.25 12.18 -14.88
C LYS A 3 7.01 11.27 -14.83
N LYS A 4 7.20 10.01 -14.43
CA LYS A 4 6.08 9.06 -14.28
C LYS A 4 5.25 9.46 -13.06
N LEU A 5 3.96 9.66 -13.26
CA LEU A 5 3.03 10.00 -12.18
C LEU A 5 2.76 8.76 -11.33
N VAL A 6 2.56 8.98 -10.03
CA VAL A 6 2.21 7.94 -9.07
C VAL A 6 0.80 8.24 -8.57
N GLN A 7 -0.10 7.28 -8.75
CA GLN A 7 -1.44 7.37 -8.19
C GLN A 7 -1.37 6.99 -6.70
N TYR A 8 -1.98 7.81 -5.85
CA TYR A 8 -2.08 7.50 -4.44
C TYR A 8 -3.46 7.80 -3.88
N SER A 9 -3.77 7.21 -2.74
CA SER A 9 -4.96 7.50 -1.95
C SER A 9 -4.56 7.59 -0.47
N VAL A 10 -5.25 8.44 0.28
CA VAL A 10 -5.12 8.50 1.74
C VAL A 10 -6.37 7.86 2.33
N VAL A 11 -6.17 6.90 3.23
CA VAL A 11 -7.26 6.21 3.92
C VAL A 11 -7.17 6.42 5.42
N ASP A 12 -8.32 6.54 6.06
CA ASP A 12 -8.46 6.58 7.50
C ASP A 12 -8.75 5.16 8.02
N ALA A 13 -7.75 4.48 8.57
CA ALA A 13 -7.92 3.13 9.11
C ALA A 13 -8.48 3.13 10.52
N PHE A 14 -9.06 1.98 10.91
CA PHE A 14 -9.66 1.77 12.24
C PHE A 14 -10.84 2.68 12.55
N THR A 15 -11.46 3.24 11.51
CA THR A 15 -12.66 4.07 11.62
C THR A 15 -13.55 3.92 10.40
N ASP A 16 -14.82 4.28 10.56
CA ASP A 16 -15.80 4.42 9.48
C ASP A 16 -16.20 5.90 9.28
N SER A 17 -15.57 6.82 10.02
CA SER A 17 -15.81 8.26 9.91
C SER A 17 -14.60 8.95 9.32
N ALA A 18 -14.82 9.90 8.41
CA ALA A 18 -13.74 10.69 7.82
C ALA A 18 -12.97 11.48 8.90
N PHE A 19 -11.67 11.64 8.69
CA PHE A 19 -10.74 12.40 9.55
C PHE A 19 -10.65 11.85 10.98
N LYS A 20 -10.82 10.53 11.13
CA LYS A 20 -10.69 9.79 12.40
C LYS A 20 -9.76 8.60 12.19
N GLY A 21 -9.42 7.89 13.27
CA GLY A 21 -8.58 6.70 13.17
C GLY A 21 -7.12 7.03 12.83
N ASN A 22 -6.48 6.16 12.05
CA ASN A 22 -5.07 6.30 11.67
C ASN A 22 -4.93 6.52 10.15
N PRO A 23 -4.48 7.71 9.71
CA PRO A 23 -4.29 7.98 8.29
C PRO A 23 -3.11 7.19 7.72
N ALA A 24 -3.29 6.65 6.52
CA ALA A 24 -2.25 5.98 5.77
C ALA A 24 -2.31 6.32 4.29
N ALA A 25 -1.15 6.59 3.69
CA ALA A 25 -1.02 6.80 2.26
C ALA A 25 -0.78 5.47 1.57
N VAL A 26 -1.33 5.34 0.37
CA VAL A 26 -1.35 4.11 -0.40
C VAL A 26 -0.97 4.49 -1.81
N CYS A 27 0.22 4.09 -2.22
CA CYS A 27 0.76 4.41 -3.53
C CYS A 27 0.69 3.17 -4.42
N LEU A 28 0.07 3.31 -5.60
CA LEU A 28 0.05 2.29 -6.61
C LEU A 28 1.24 2.47 -7.55
N LEU A 29 2.11 1.48 -7.59
CA LEU A 29 3.32 1.47 -8.40
C LEU A 29 3.18 0.46 -9.56
N GLU A 30 3.51 0.92 -10.77
CA GLU A 30 3.58 0.04 -11.94
C GLU A 30 4.86 -0.81 -11.96
N GLU A 31 5.91 -0.36 -11.28
CA GLU A 31 7.23 -0.99 -11.20
C GLU A 31 7.82 -0.77 -9.81
N ASP A 32 8.74 -1.64 -9.38
CA ASP A 32 9.42 -1.45 -8.11
C ASP A 32 10.27 -0.17 -8.12
N ARG A 33 10.31 0.47 -6.96
CA ARG A 33 11.22 1.58 -6.66
C ARG A 33 12.24 1.11 -5.62
N ASP A 34 13.42 1.70 -5.67
CA ASP A 34 14.44 1.48 -4.66
C ASP A 34 13.98 2.02 -3.28
N GLU A 35 14.65 1.54 -2.24
CA GLU A 35 14.30 1.87 -0.85
C GLU A 35 14.48 3.36 -0.54
N GLU A 36 15.48 4.02 -1.12
CA GLU A 36 15.73 5.45 -0.90
C GLU A 36 14.55 6.29 -1.42
N TRP A 37 14.05 5.98 -2.61
CA TRP A 37 12.89 6.63 -3.18
C TRP A 37 11.63 6.38 -2.34
N LEU A 38 11.40 5.14 -1.92
CA LEU A 38 10.24 4.76 -1.10
C LEU A 38 10.28 5.45 0.27
N GLN A 39 11.45 5.54 0.89
CA GLN A 39 11.61 6.25 2.14
C GLN A 39 11.39 7.75 1.96
N ALA A 40 11.94 8.36 0.91
CA ALA A 40 11.77 9.78 0.62
C ALA A 40 10.29 10.17 0.43
N VAL A 41 9.53 9.34 -0.29
CA VAL A 41 8.08 9.56 -0.47
C VAL A 41 7.32 9.38 0.85
N ALA A 42 7.68 8.40 1.67
CA ALA A 42 7.06 8.22 2.97
C ALA A 42 7.34 9.39 3.93
N SER A 43 8.56 9.94 3.86
CA SER A 43 8.93 11.15 4.60
C SER A 43 8.18 12.39 4.09
N GLU A 44 7.99 12.52 2.76
CA GLU A 44 7.23 13.63 2.15
C GLU A 44 5.76 13.61 2.60
N PHE A 45 5.11 12.45 2.65
CA PHE A 45 3.74 12.34 3.17
C PHE A 45 3.65 12.70 4.65
N ASN A 46 4.68 12.40 5.45
CA ASN A 46 4.77 12.70 6.88
C ASN A 46 3.52 12.29 7.70
N ILE A 47 2.96 11.13 7.37
CA ILE A 47 1.85 10.49 8.10
C ILE A 47 2.32 9.16 8.70
N SER A 48 1.50 8.57 9.58
CA SER A 48 1.87 7.39 10.37
C SER A 48 2.48 6.27 9.53
N GLN A 49 1.85 5.96 8.38
CA GLN A 49 2.32 4.91 7.49
C GLN A 49 2.07 5.23 6.01
N THR A 50 2.98 4.76 5.17
CA THR A 50 2.86 4.73 3.71
C THR A 50 2.99 3.30 3.22
N CYS A 51 2.03 2.85 2.42
CA CYS A 51 2.01 1.55 1.78
C CYS A 51 2.29 1.70 0.28
N TYR A 52 3.15 0.85 -0.25
CA TYR A 52 3.44 0.77 -1.67
C TYR A 52 2.94 -0.55 -2.22
N LEU A 53 2.06 -0.49 -3.22
CA LEU A 53 1.55 -1.64 -3.93
C LEU A 53 2.19 -1.69 -5.31
N THR A 54 3.14 -2.60 -5.51
CA THR A 54 3.69 -2.87 -6.84
C THR A 54 2.93 -4.01 -7.49
N ARG A 55 2.35 -3.80 -8.67
CA ARG A 55 1.69 -4.86 -9.42
C ARG A 55 2.71 -5.87 -9.94
N LEU A 56 2.53 -7.14 -9.59
CA LEU A 56 3.33 -8.25 -10.12
C LEU A 56 2.66 -8.78 -11.38
N THR A 57 3.30 -8.60 -12.53
CA THR A 57 2.88 -9.24 -13.78
C THR A 57 3.20 -10.73 -13.71
N ALA A 58 2.22 -11.55 -13.33
CA ALA A 58 2.29 -12.99 -13.52
C ALA A 58 1.56 -13.33 -14.82
N ALA A 59 2.28 -13.90 -15.79
CA ALA A 59 1.72 -14.21 -17.11
C ALA A 59 0.57 -15.24 -17.05
N ASP A 60 0.49 -16.05 -15.98
CA ASP A 60 -0.37 -17.24 -15.93
C ASP A 60 -1.28 -17.32 -14.69
N SER A 61 -1.49 -16.20 -13.99
CA SER A 61 -2.46 -16.17 -12.88
C SER A 61 -3.71 -15.41 -13.32
N PRO A 62 -4.93 -15.96 -13.14
CA PRO A 62 -6.18 -15.22 -13.41
C PRO A 62 -6.36 -13.99 -12.51
N ASN A 63 -5.45 -13.83 -11.54
CA ASN A 63 -5.60 -13.05 -10.34
C ASN A 63 -4.43 -12.03 -10.25
N PRO A 64 -4.67 -10.69 -10.26
CA PRO A 64 -3.62 -9.65 -10.12
C PRO A 64 -2.84 -9.69 -8.79
N ARG A 65 -1.59 -10.17 -8.81
CA ARG A 65 -0.75 -10.22 -7.60
C ARG A 65 -0.09 -8.87 -7.32
N PHE A 66 0.13 -8.55 -6.05
CA PHE A 66 0.81 -7.33 -5.63
C PHE A 66 1.92 -7.63 -4.63
N ARG A 67 3.04 -6.90 -4.74
CA ARG A 67 4.04 -6.80 -3.69
C ARG A 67 3.70 -5.58 -2.83
N LEU A 68 3.73 -5.77 -1.51
CA LEU A 68 3.50 -4.70 -0.55
C LEU A 68 4.79 -4.37 0.20
N ARG A 69 5.07 -3.09 0.35
CA ARG A 69 6.10 -2.58 1.28
C ARG A 69 5.52 -1.46 2.13
N TRP A 70 5.94 -1.39 3.39
CA TRP A 70 5.38 -0.47 4.39
C TRP A 70 6.48 0.39 4.98
N PHE A 71 6.24 1.69 5.03
CA PHE A 71 7.20 2.64 5.52
C PHE A 71 6.55 3.58 6.53
N THR A 72 7.30 3.88 7.57
CA THR A 72 7.10 5.09 8.37
C THR A 72 7.88 6.25 7.74
N PRO A 73 7.72 7.50 8.21
CA PRO A 73 8.53 8.61 7.72
C PRO A 73 10.04 8.46 7.94
N VAL A 74 10.51 7.46 8.70
CA VAL A 74 11.92 7.30 9.07
C VAL A 74 12.53 5.94 8.73
N ALA A 75 11.72 4.89 8.53
CA ALA A 75 12.21 3.55 8.22
C ALA A 75 11.14 2.66 7.56
N GLU A 76 11.59 1.67 6.79
CA GLU A 76 10.78 0.53 6.39
C GLU A 76 10.37 -0.32 7.62
N VAL A 77 9.15 -0.83 7.60
CA VAL A 77 8.62 -1.69 8.67
C VAL A 77 8.12 -2.99 8.06
N SER A 78 8.63 -4.10 8.58
CA SER A 78 8.15 -5.44 8.22
C SER A 78 6.68 -5.63 8.65
N PHE A 79 5.92 -6.42 7.88
CA PHE A 79 4.50 -6.66 8.09
C PHE A 79 4.19 -7.04 9.55
N SER A 80 3.55 -6.12 10.29
CA SER A 80 3.11 -6.32 11.66
C SER A 80 1.58 -6.46 11.71
N PHE A 81 1.04 -6.98 12.81
CA PHE A 81 -0.41 -7.12 13.02
C PHE A 81 -1.18 -5.80 12.84
N TYR A 82 -0.56 -4.65 13.11
CA TYR A 82 -1.14 -3.33 12.87
C TYR A 82 -1.45 -3.08 11.39
N ASN A 83 -0.64 -3.66 10.51
CA ASN A 83 -0.75 -3.48 9.06
C ASN A 83 -1.87 -4.35 8.49
N TYR A 84 -2.20 -5.49 9.10
CA TYR A 84 -3.28 -6.39 8.64
C TYR A 84 -4.68 -5.74 8.64
N LYS A 85 -4.99 -4.90 9.64
CA LYS A 85 -6.31 -4.24 9.71
C LYS A 85 -6.42 -3.05 8.75
N LEU A 86 -5.36 -2.25 8.63
CA LEU A 86 -5.26 -1.21 7.61
C LEU A 86 -5.33 -1.86 6.21
N TRP A 87 -4.65 -2.98 6.03
CA TRP A 87 -4.70 -3.82 4.83
C TRP A 87 -6.15 -4.17 4.49
N MET A 88 -6.93 -4.80 5.39
CA MET A 88 -8.36 -5.12 5.11
C MET A 88 -9.20 -3.94 4.64
N LYS A 89 -8.97 -2.73 5.18
CA LYS A 89 -9.69 -1.51 4.76
C LYS A 89 -9.25 -1.02 3.37
N LEU A 90 -7.98 -1.20 3.01
CA LEU A 90 -7.49 -0.92 1.66
C LEU A 90 -8.13 -1.82 0.60
N PHE A 91 -8.35 -3.10 0.89
CA PHE A 91 -9.00 -4.02 -0.05
C PHE A 91 -10.42 -3.60 -0.39
N GLY A 92 -11.21 -3.27 0.64
CA GLY A 92 -12.60 -2.86 0.45
C GLY A 92 -12.75 -1.51 -0.27
N SER A 93 -11.78 -0.60 -0.15
CA SER A 93 -11.93 0.77 -0.64
C SER A 93 -11.11 1.12 -1.89
N VAL A 94 -9.97 0.44 -2.13
CA VAL A 94 -8.99 0.86 -3.16
C VAL A 94 -8.87 -0.13 -4.31
N LEU A 95 -9.02 -1.43 -4.06
CA LEU A 95 -8.76 -2.44 -5.08
C LEU A 95 -10.03 -3.08 -5.68
N GLU A 96 -11.22 -2.90 -5.07
CA GLU A 96 -12.46 -3.57 -5.50
C GLU A 96 -12.27 -5.09 -5.73
N LEU A 97 -11.38 -5.73 -4.95
CA LEU A 97 -11.07 -7.16 -5.06
C LEU A 97 -11.77 -7.91 -3.93
N ASP A 98 -12.71 -8.79 -4.30
CA ASP A 98 -13.56 -9.54 -3.36
C ASP A 98 -12.89 -10.78 -2.72
N ASP A 99 -11.71 -11.19 -3.19
CA ASP A 99 -11.12 -12.49 -2.82
C ASP A 99 -9.81 -12.38 -2.01
N LEU A 100 -9.86 -12.88 -0.77
CA LEU A 100 -8.76 -12.96 0.19
C LEU A 100 -7.76 -14.11 -0.11
N SER A 101 -8.11 -15.04 -1.01
CA SER A 101 -7.27 -16.19 -1.39
C SER A 101 -5.91 -15.79 -2.00
N PHE A 102 -5.82 -14.56 -2.48
CA PHE A 102 -4.65 -13.98 -3.13
C PHE A 102 -3.36 -13.93 -2.31
N PHE A 103 -3.47 -13.87 -0.99
CA PHE A 103 -2.42 -13.23 -0.18
C PHE A 103 -1.69 -14.15 0.78
N MET A 104 -2.21 -15.36 1.03
CA MET A 104 -1.57 -16.27 1.99
C MET A 104 -0.70 -17.33 1.34
N GLY A 105 -0.70 -17.50 0.01
CA GLY A 105 0.12 -18.53 -0.63
C GLY A 105 -0.09 -19.92 -0.01
N PHE A 106 -1.35 -20.25 0.32
CA PHE A 106 -1.81 -21.61 0.54
C PHE A 106 -2.70 -22.02 -0.63
#